data_AF-R6AWY2-F1
#
_entry.id   AF-R6AWY2-F1
#
_cell.length_a   1.000
_cell.length_b   1.000
_cell.length_c   1.000
_cell.angle_alpha   90.00
_cell.angle_beta   90.00
_cell.angle_gamma   90.00
#
_symmetry.space_group_name_H-M   'P 1'
#
loop_
_entity.id
_entity.type
_entity.pdbx_description
1 polymer ?
#
loop_
_entity_poly.entity_id
_entity_poly.type
_entity_poly.pdbx_seq_one_letter_code
_entity_poly.pdbx_strand_id
1 'polypeptide(L)'
;MNETESEITADVYVFTRHPTYSFDDDGSDRGFQITVDKQRMVIISYSEPFGYSTIYTARLLPLASSYRREGLPWQEANKKAYEELYAETVAFATAYPRQTPRG
;
A
#
# COMPACT_ATOMS: atom_id res chain seq x y z
N MET A 1 -26.28 5.34 7.12
CA MET A 1 -24.98 4.79 6.68
C MET A 1 -25.23 4.11 5.34
N ASN A 2 -24.70 4.64 4.25
CA ASN A 2 -24.93 4.07 2.91
C ASN A 2 -23.79 3.07 2.66
N GLU A 3 -23.90 1.88 3.24
CA GLU A 3 -23.07 0.75 2.82
C GLU A 3 -23.45 0.44 1.37
N THR A 4 -22.66 0.91 0.41
CA THR A 4 -22.80 0.46 -0.98
C THR A 4 -22.62 -1.05 -0.99
N GLU A 5 -23.62 -1.78 -1.52
CA GLU A 5 -23.74 -3.25 -1.45
C GLU A 5 -22.51 -4.03 -1.98
N SER A 6 -21.54 -3.39 -2.62
CA SER A 6 -20.36 -4.01 -3.23
C SER A 6 -19.07 -3.97 -2.41
N GLU A 7 -18.98 -3.14 -1.35
CA GLU A 7 -17.73 -2.91 -0.61
C GLU A 7 -17.93 -2.99 0.93
N ILE A 8 -16.89 -3.40 1.66
CA ILE A 8 -16.80 -3.32 3.14
C ILE A 8 -15.55 -2.52 3.50
N THR A 9 -15.67 -1.62 4.48
CA THR A 9 -14.53 -1.01 5.16
C THR A 9 -14.27 -1.69 6.49
N ALA A 10 -13.02 -2.02 6.80
CA ALA A 10 -12.62 -2.65 8.06
C ALA A 10 -11.42 -1.95 8.69
N ASP A 11 -11.46 -1.72 10.01
CA ASP A 11 -10.30 -1.23 10.77
C ASP A 11 -9.31 -2.39 11.05
N VAL A 12 -8.03 -2.15 10.77
CA VAL A 12 -6.94 -3.11 10.96
C VAL A 12 -5.94 -2.53 11.94
N TYR A 13 -5.67 -3.26 13.03
CA TYR A 13 -4.67 -2.90 14.05
C TYR A 13 -3.48 -3.85 13.94
N VAL A 14 -2.27 -3.30 13.77
CA VAL A 14 -1.03 -4.08 13.67
C VAL A 14 -0.17 -3.82 14.90
N PHE A 15 0.03 -4.85 15.72
CA PHE A 15 0.96 -4.82 16.84
C PHE A 15 2.31 -5.37 16.41
N THR A 16 3.31 -4.51 16.30
CA THR A 16 4.70 -4.93 16.09
C THR A 16 5.43 -4.93 17.43
N ARG A 17 6.14 -6.02 17.73
CA ARG A 17 6.98 -6.13 18.93
C ARG A 17 8.45 -6.26 18.53
N HIS A 18 9.33 -5.53 19.22
CA HIS A 18 10.76 -5.67 19.02
C HIS A 18 11.21 -7.12 19.38
N PRO A 19 12.02 -7.79 18.53
CA PRO A 19 12.41 -9.17 18.75
C PRO A 19 13.31 -9.36 19.98
N THR A 20 14.11 -8.35 20.36
CA THR A 20 14.76 -8.31 21.67
C THR A 20 13.95 -7.46 22.64
N TYR A 21 13.67 -8.08 23.77
CA TYR A 21 12.63 -7.72 24.71
C TYR A 21 13.06 -6.61 25.69
N SER A 22 12.30 -5.52 25.75
CA SER A 22 12.08 -4.73 26.97
C SER A 22 10.57 -4.56 27.12
N PHE A 23 10.07 -4.68 28.35
CA PHE A 23 8.63 -4.67 28.66
C PHE A 23 7.98 -3.28 28.48
N ASP A 24 8.79 -2.25 28.20
CA ASP A 24 8.40 -0.84 28.34
C ASP A 24 8.54 -0.03 27.04
N ASP A 25 8.95 -0.64 25.92
CA ASP A 25 9.17 0.10 24.67
C ASP A 25 8.16 -0.29 23.57
N ASP A 26 7.67 0.76 22.94
CA ASP A 26 6.33 0.94 22.38
C ASP A 26 5.88 -0.06 21.29
N GLY A 27 4.82 -0.80 21.61
CA GLY A 27 3.93 -1.29 20.55
C GLY A 27 3.30 -0.08 19.87
N SER A 28 3.85 0.35 18.73
CA SER A 28 3.22 1.37 17.89
C SER A 28 1.85 0.88 17.45
N ASP A 29 0.80 1.42 18.05
CA ASP A 29 -0.60 1.13 17.74
C ASP A 29 -0.97 1.82 16.42
N ARG A 30 -0.54 1.24 15.30
CA ARG A 30 -0.81 1.78 13.96
C ARG A 30 -2.02 1.06 13.38
N GLY A 31 -3.17 1.72 13.54
CA GLY A 31 -4.41 1.36 12.87
C GLY A 31 -4.49 1.95 11.45
N PHE A 32 -4.98 1.18 10.50
CA PHE A 32 -5.41 1.70 9.19
C PHE A 32 -6.69 0.96 8.74
N GLN A 33 -7.53 1.64 7.96
CA GLN A 33 -8.70 1.03 7.34
C GLN A 33 -8.33 0.36 6.04
N ILE A 34 -9.02 -0.72 5.72
CA ILE A 34 -8.97 -1.37 4.42
C ILE A 34 -10.36 -1.34 3.79
N THR A 35 -10.42 -1.21 2.46
CA THR A 35 -11.63 -1.44 1.69
C THR A 35 -11.50 -2.77 0.95
N VAL A 36 -12.53 -3.60 1.08
CA VAL A 36 -12.59 -4.94 0.51
C VAL A 36 -13.75 -5.00 -0.49
N ASP A 37 -13.47 -5.54 -1.67
CA ASP A 37 -14.50 -5.95 -2.64
C ASP A 37 -15.24 -7.18 -2.09
N LYS A 38 -16.54 -7.04 -1.80
CA LYS A 38 -17.38 -8.08 -1.16
C LYS A 38 -17.48 -9.36 -1.99
N GLN A 39 -17.49 -9.24 -3.32
CA GLN A 39 -17.74 -10.38 -4.20
C GLN A 39 -16.48 -11.23 -4.40
N ARG A 40 -15.32 -10.57 -4.45
CA ARG A 40 -14.03 -11.20 -4.74
C ARG A 40 -13.24 -11.53 -3.49
N MET A 41 -13.61 -10.95 -2.34
CA MET A 41 -12.88 -11.05 -1.07
C MET A 41 -11.43 -10.59 -1.22
N VAL A 42 -11.22 -9.47 -1.93
CA VAL A 42 -9.89 -8.88 -2.22
C VAL A 42 -9.83 -7.47 -1.64
N ILE A 43 -8.70 -7.12 -1.01
CA ILE A 43 -8.42 -5.76 -0.56
C ILE A 43 -8.14 -4.87 -1.78
N ILE A 44 -8.92 -3.81 -1.93
CA ILE A 44 -8.86 -2.89 -3.08
C ILE A 44 -8.34 -1.51 -2.70
N SER A 45 -8.34 -1.13 -1.42
CA SER A 45 -7.68 0.08 -0.94
C SER A 45 -7.36 0.03 0.56
N TYR A 46 -6.57 1.00 1.02
CA TYR A 46 -6.24 1.22 2.43
C TYR A 46 -6.32 2.72 2.72
N SER A 47 -6.65 3.11 3.95
CA SER A 47 -6.62 4.51 4.39
C SER A 47 -5.19 5.00 4.59
N GLU A 48 -4.95 6.28 4.34
CA GLU A 48 -3.72 6.95 4.73
C GLU A 48 -3.74 7.35 6.22
N PRO A 49 -2.59 7.32 6.91
CA PRO A 49 -2.45 8.02 8.18
C PRO A 49 -2.68 9.53 7.96
N PHE A 50 -3.37 10.18 8.90
CA PHE A 50 -3.67 11.62 8.79
C PHE A 50 -2.40 12.45 8.54
N GLY A 51 -2.36 13.19 7.42
CA GLY A 51 -1.25 14.06 7.05
C GLY A 51 -0.06 13.38 6.34
N TYR A 52 -0.14 12.09 6.05
CA TYR A 52 0.93 11.35 5.35
C TYR A 52 0.42 10.72 4.07
N SER A 53 1.12 10.97 2.96
CA SER A 53 0.86 10.23 1.73
C SER A 53 1.76 9.01 1.60
N THR A 54 1.16 7.84 1.42
CA THR A 54 1.91 6.60 1.22
C THR A 54 2.28 6.45 -0.27
N ILE A 55 3.34 5.68 -0.58
CA ILE A 55 3.68 5.35 -1.97
C ILE A 55 2.49 4.66 -2.68
N TYR A 56 1.69 3.90 -1.92
CA TYR A 56 0.50 3.24 -2.45
C TYR A 56 -0.48 4.25 -3.04
N THR A 57 -0.91 5.23 -2.27
CA THR A 57 -1.89 6.25 -2.67
C THR A 57 -1.31 7.30 -3.60
N ALA A 58 -0.07 7.76 -3.37
CA ALA A 58 0.57 8.78 -4.20
C ALA A 58 0.92 8.28 -5.61
N ARG A 59 1.25 6.98 -5.76
CA ARG A 59 1.82 6.45 -7.00
C ARG A 59 1.15 5.17 -7.49
N LEU A 60 1.10 4.15 -6.65
CA LEU A 60 0.66 2.81 -7.09
C LEU A 60 -0.81 2.80 -7.52
N LEU A 61 -1.70 3.36 -6.70
CA LEU A 61 -3.14 3.38 -6.93
C LEU A 61 -3.51 4.17 -8.20
N PRO A 62 -3.02 5.41 -8.42
CA PRO A 62 -3.26 6.12 -9.69
C PRO A 62 -2.79 5.35 -10.92
N LEU A 63 -1.60 4.71 -10.85
CA LEU A 63 -1.00 3.98 -11.97
C LEU A 63 -1.73 2.67 -12.27
N ALA A 64 -2.04 1.87 -11.23
CA ALA A 64 -2.86 0.69 -11.39
C ALA A 64 -4.26 1.06 -11.94
N SER A 65 -4.82 2.18 -11.49
CA SER A 65 -6.11 2.68 -11.99
C SER A 65 -6.05 3.11 -13.46
N SER A 66 -4.93 3.66 -13.96
CA SER A 66 -4.79 3.96 -15.39
C SER A 66 -4.77 2.68 -16.23
N TYR A 67 -4.02 1.66 -15.83
CA TYR A 67 -4.01 0.38 -16.56
C TYR A 67 -5.35 -0.35 -16.50
N ARG A 68 -6.09 -0.25 -15.40
CA ARG A 68 -7.46 -0.77 -15.35
C ARG A 68 -8.38 -0.06 -16.34
N ARG A 69 -8.21 1.25 -16.56
CA ARG A 69 -8.93 2.01 -17.59
C ARG A 69 -8.50 1.62 -19.01
N GLU A 70 -7.28 1.14 -19.19
CA GLU A 70 -6.79 0.54 -20.45
C GLU A 70 -7.33 -0.88 -20.69
N GLY A 71 -8.07 -1.45 -19.74
CA GLY A 71 -8.72 -2.75 -19.87
C GLY A 71 -7.98 -3.92 -19.23
N LEU A 72 -6.88 -3.67 -18.50
CA LEU A 72 -6.19 -4.74 -17.78
C LEU A 72 -7.04 -5.25 -16.61
N PRO A 73 -7.07 -6.58 -16.38
CA PRO A 73 -7.58 -7.16 -15.14
C PRO A 73 -6.87 -6.56 -13.92
N TRP A 74 -7.55 -6.52 -12.77
CA TRP A 74 -7.00 -5.84 -11.59
C TRP A 74 -5.64 -6.40 -11.15
N GLN A 75 -5.44 -7.73 -11.23
CA GLN A 75 -4.17 -8.38 -10.88
C GLN A 75 -3.04 -7.92 -11.80
N GLU A 76 -3.29 -7.88 -13.10
CA GLU A 76 -2.29 -7.49 -14.10
C GLU A 76 -1.96 -6.01 -14.01
N ALA A 77 -2.98 -5.16 -13.81
CA ALA A 77 -2.79 -3.73 -13.60
C ALA A 77 -1.94 -3.44 -12.36
N ASN A 78 -2.23 -4.08 -11.22
CA ASN A 78 -1.44 -3.91 -9.99
C ASN A 78 -0.01 -4.42 -10.15
N LYS A 79 0.16 -5.59 -10.78
CA LYS A 79 1.49 -6.17 -11.03
C LYS A 79 2.32 -5.23 -11.91
N LYS A 80 1.76 -4.76 -13.02
CA LYS A 80 2.43 -3.84 -13.95
C LYS A 80 2.82 -2.53 -13.26
N ALA A 81 1.92 -1.94 -12.48
CA ALA A 81 2.20 -0.71 -11.74
C ALA A 81 3.34 -0.90 -10.72
N TYR A 82 3.35 -2.04 -10.02
CA TYR A 82 4.42 -2.36 -9.09
C TYR A 82 5.78 -2.54 -9.81
N GLU A 83 5.80 -3.29 -10.92
CA GLU A 83 7.00 -3.52 -11.72
C GLU A 83 7.59 -2.21 -12.28
N GLU A 84 6.74 -1.28 -12.73
CA GLU A 84 7.18 0.03 -13.22
C GLU A 84 7.81 0.88 -12.11
N LEU A 85 7.16 0.98 -10.94
CA LEU A 85 7.71 1.72 -9.79
C LEU A 85 9.00 1.08 -9.24
N TYR A 86 9.08 -0.25 -9.26
CA TYR A 86 10.29 -0.96 -8.89
C TYR A 86 11.44 -0.66 -9.86
N ALA A 87 11.17 -0.70 -11.17
CA ALA A 87 12.16 -0.38 -12.20
C ALA A 87 12.69 1.06 -12.05
N GLU A 88 11.81 2.03 -11.78
CA GLU A 88 12.21 3.42 -11.51
C GLU A 88 13.12 3.52 -10.27
N THR A 89 12.77 2.81 -9.20
CA THR A 89 13.57 2.78 -7.97
C THR A 89 14.96 2.19 -8.22
N VAL A 90 15.04 1.09 -8.97
CA VAL A 90 16.31 0.45 -9.36
C VAL A 90 17.13 1.37 -10.26
N ALA A 91 16.51 2.03 -11.24
CA ALA A 91 17.18 2.97 -12.12
C ALA A 91 17.77 4.15 -11.34
N PHE A 92 17.01 4.72 -10.40
CA PHE A 92 17.48 5.79 -9.52
C PHE A 92 18.67 5.34 -8.67
N ALA A 93 18.57 4.18 -8.02
CA ALA A 93 19.65 3.62 -7.21
C ALA A 93 20.93 3.36 -8.01
N THR A 94 20.78 2.91 -9.26
CA THR A 94 21.88 2.66 -10.18
C THR A 94 22.56 3.96 -10.64
N ALA A 95 21.77 4.99 -10.95
CA ALA A 95 22.28 6.29 -11.40
C ALA A 95 22.91 7.10 -10.26
N TYR A 96 22.39 6.97 -9.04
CA TYR A 96 22.79 7.76 -7.87
C TYR A 96 23.20 6.89 -6.67
N PRO A 97 24.24 6.05 -6.77
CA PRO A 97 24.61 5.05 -5.76
C PRO A 97 25.12 5.64 -4.43
N ARG A 98 25.33 6.96 -4.37
CA ARG A 98 25.72 7.69 -3.13
C ARG A 98 24.53 8.33 -2.41
N GLN A 99 23.35 8.39 -3.06
CA GLN A 99 22.13 8.97 -2.49
C GLN A 99 21.15 7.90 -2.00
N THR A 100 21.39 6.64 -2.34
CA THR A 100 20.69 5.51 -1.75
C THR A 100 21.23 5.23 -0.35
N PRO A 101 20.36 5.11 0.68
CA PRO A 101 20.77 4.65 2.00
C PRO A 101 21.51 3.31 1.85
N ARG A 102 22.75 3.27 2.32
CA ARG A 102 23.47 1.99 2.47
C ARG A 102 22.91 1.34 3.73
N GLY A 103 22.33 0.15 3.56
CA GLY A 103 21.82 -0.67 4.65
C GLY A 103 22.89 -1.00 5.69
#